data_AF-A0AA40G8Q1-F1
#
_entry.id   AF-A0AA40G8Q1-F1
#
_cell.length_a   1.000
_cell.length_b   1.000
_cell.length_c   1.000
_cell.angle_alpha   90.00
_cell.angle_beta   90.00
_cell.angle_gamma   90.00
#
_symmetry.space_group_name_H-M   'P 1'
#
loop_
_entity.id
_entity.type
_entity.pdbx_description
1 polymer ?
#
loop_
_entity_poly.entity_id
_entity_poly.type
_entity_poly.pdbx_seq_one_letter_code
_entity_poly.pdbx_strand_id
1 'polypeptide(L)'
;MYEVKCKVIKLYSLQIALSYNEQFLISTGMDGSLCIWKLIYPEGKGKIGKELTYTNEVLINKDDLQEKIQTIIDLNVRMRELETEHAYKIRQIEVVHNDKVRDIHQGYFEAIEELRDKISRLQEDHKNELNTINVEILKMKEKHEETMNQMETNYNAKLIVEYDRYLALENTMNNVRQNYEKRLEEVEKHGIEELQKAVTKYEALLHEKKLQLEENQDEMTQQARVYEEMMTQVEDDADKEILELKTNYETLLHKKKEANIRLKGEAGTLRNRYTTSLKDVEDLKRQLQRVQSEYGYFQKTIQELEKDKEDLKSEINERDITIQDRERQIYELKRTNQELEKFKFVLNYKITELKNQIEPRDQEIKELKEKIRDMETELVNLHKTTISLELQLHELREKLRAARRELEYEIHRNKRCQQLLKRIRVDLLDASGLVQEPQALKAAVTKLYHKYSSSDEFLRSRKADLDAQCEFIKQRDHLERTIASLKRQVFQDKAGNGKDIDKTVEENIILITELNALREELKDARKHIQHMESLLGLAAKDIKPSEARKKMEEVCYGHEQLRTEYRSQMQECQNIIIALKDDMYKLISKLPCEEPETKITF
;
A
#
# COMPACT_ATOMS: atom_id res chain seq x y z
N MET A 1 203.19 -77.71 -46.48
CA MET A 1 203.47 -76.72 -47.54
C MET A 1 202.18 -75.97 -47.82
N TYR A 2 202.22 -74.64 -47.88
CA TYR A 2 201.07 -73.80 -48.23
C TYR A 2 201.30 -73.22 -49.63
N GLU A 3 200.31 -73.30 -50.52
CA GLU A 3 199.88 -72.09 -51.25
C GLU A 3 198.45 -72.21 -51.79
N VAL A 4 197.57 -71.44 -51.16
CA VAL A 4 196.23 -71.07 -51.60
C VAL A 4 196.20 -69.56 -51.31
N LYS A 5 195.87 -68.68 -52.25
CA LYS A 5 194.51 -68.46 -52.75
C LYS A 5 194.47 -67.48 -53.94
N CYS A 6 193.24 -67.24 -54.38
CA CYS A 6 192.76 -66.08 -55.16
C CYS A 6 192.85 -66.16 -56.69
N LYS A 7 191.67 -66.01 -57.30
CA LYS A 7 191.50 -65.60 -58.69
C LYS A 7 192.06 -64.19 -58.87
N VAL A 8 192.72 -63.92 -59.98
CA VAL A 8 192.20 -62.99 -61.01
C VAL A 8 192.86 -63.30 -62.36
N ILE A 9 192.12 -62.99 -63.42
CA ILE A 9 192.40 -63.27 -64.83
C ILE A 9 193.77 -62.74 -65.28
N LYS A 10 194.49 -63.52 -66.09
CA LYS A 10 195.76 -63.12 -66.73
C LYS A 10 195.60 -63.16 -68.25
N LEU A 11 195.21 -62.03 -68.83
CA LEU A 11 195.39 -61.75 -70.26
C LEU A 11 196.81 -61.18 -70.51
N TYR A 12 197.21 -61.09 -71.78
CA TYR A 12 198.61 -60.97 -72.16
C TYR A 12 199.26 -59.60 -71.86
N SER A 13 200.60 -59.65 -71.77
CA SER A 13 201.60 -58.57 -71.75
C SER A 13 201.57 -57.47 -70.67
N LEU A 14 200.57 -57.36 -69.79
CA LEU A 14 200.71 -56.51 -68.59
C LEU A 14 200.08 -57.16 -67.35
N GLN A 15 200.91 -57.60 -66.40
CA GLN A 15 200.41 -57.98 -65.07
C GLN A 15 200.27 -56.74 -64.20
N ILE A 16 199.05 -56.54 -63.71
CA ILE A 16 198.70 -55.52 -62.74
C ILE A 16 198.27 -56.25 -61.47
N ALA A 17 198.85 -55.86 -60.34
CA ALA A 17 198.48 -56.34 -59.03
C ALA A 17 198.26 -55.15 -58.09
N LEU A 18 197.07 -55.09 -57.49
CA LEU A 18 197.02 -54.61 -56.12
C LEU A 18 197.88 -55.63 -55.37
N SER A 19 199.03 -55.22 -54.83
CA SER A 19 199.71 -56.09 -53.87
C SER A 19 198.81 -56.16 -52.60
N TYR A 20 199.21 -56.76 -51.47
CA TYR A 20 198.44 -56.72 -50.19
C TYR A 20 198.24 -55.27 -49.65
N ASN A 21 198.49 -54.26 -50.49
CA ASN A 21 199.41 -53.11 -50.46
C ASN A 21 198.76 -51.83 -50.99
N GLU A 22 197.45 -51.89 -51.19
CA GLU A 22 196.82 -51.32 -52.37
C GLU A 22 196.60 -49.81 -52.33
N GLN A 23 197.05 -49.09 -51.29
CA GLN A 23 197.45 -47.68 -51.44
C GLN A 23 198.39 -47.51 -52.65
N PHE A 24 198.95 -48.62 -53.12
CA PHE A 24 199.90 -48.80 -54.20
C PHE A 24 199.44 -49.95 -55.13
N LEU A 25 198.90 -49.61 -56.31
CA LEU A 25 198.79 -50.56 -57.43
C LEU A 25 200.18 -50.75 -58.04
N ILE A 26 200.58 -51.96 -58.40
CA ILE A 26 201.89 -52.25 -59.02
C ILE A 26 201.67 -52.97 -60.36
N SER A 27 202.41 -52.58 -61.39
CA SER A 27 202.35 -53.21 -62.72
C SER A 27 203.73 -53.44 -63.32
N THR A 28 203.95 -54.59 -63.95
CA THR A 28 205.25 -55.01 -64.53
C THR A 28 205.14 -55.49 -65.97
N GLY A 29 206.05 -55.01 -66.82
CA GLY A 29 206.24 -55.48 -68.21
C GLY A 29 207.29 -56.59 -68.34
N MET A 30 207.37 -57.21 -69.54
CA MET A 30 208.36 -58.27 -69.84
C MET A 30 209.82 -57.76 -69.90
N ASP A 31 209.98 -56.45 -70.06
CA ASP A 31 211.22 -55.68 -70.08
C ASP A 31 211.78 -55.38 -68.68
N GLY A 32 211.09 -55.79 -67.61
CA GLY A 32 211.48 -55.52 -66.22
C GLY A 32 211.06 -54.15 -65.70
N SER A 33 210.43 -53.31 -66.54
CA SER A 33 209.84 -52.03 -66.12
C SER A 33 208.75 -52.27 -65.07
N LEU A 34 208.84 -51.55 -63.94
CA LEU A 34 207.98 -51.72 -62.77
C LEU A 34 207.42 -50.37 -62.31
N CYS A 35 206.11 -50.19 -62.47
CA CYS A 35 205.40 -48.95 -62.11
C CYS A 35 204.58 -49.15 -60.83
N ILE A 36 204.56 -48.12 -59.97
CA ILE A 36 203.90 -48.13 -58.65
C ILE A 36 203.01 -46.88 -58.54
N TRP A 37 201.70 -47.07 -58.34
CA TRP A 37 200.70 -45.99 -58.36
C TRP A 37 200.15 -45.72 -56.97
N LYS A 38 200.48 -44.57 -56.35
CA LYS A 38 199.92 -44.20 -55.03
C LYS A 38 198.50 -43.64 -55.16
N LEU A 39 197.63 -43.98 -54.21
CA LEU A 39 196.17 -43.78 -54.27
C LEU A 39 195.62 -43.04 -53.03
N ILE A 40 194.61 -42.18 -53.22
CA ILE A 40 193.97 -41.32 -52.20
C ILE A 40 192.45 -41.30 -52.45
N TYR A 41 191.61 -41.23 -51.40
CA TYR A 41 190.14 -41.12 -51.58
C TYR A 41 189.80 -39.90 -52.42
N PRO A 42 189.19 -40.11 -53.61
CA PRO A 42 188.00 -40.96 -53.81
C PRO A 42 188.02 -42.52 -53.81
N GLU A 43 189.13 -43.28 -53.96
CA GLU A 43 189.01 -44.74 -54.27
C GLU A 43 189.77 -45.83 -53.45
N GLY A 44 190.32 -45.56 -52.24
CA GLY A 44 190.74 -46.66 -51.27
C GLY A 44 192.21 -46.79 -50.65
N LYS A 45 192.58 -47.86 -49.75
CA LYS A 45 193.67 -49.06 -49.67
C LYS A 45 194.96 -49.45 -48.62
N GLY A 46 195.82 -50.60 -48.67
CA GLY A 46 196.80 -51.41 -47.64
C GLY A 46 198.41 -51.90 -47.71
N LYS A 47 199.08 -53.10 -47.21
CA LYS A 47 200.57 -53.82 -47.24
C LYS A 47 200.90 -55.43 -46.80
N ILE A 48 201.92 -56.48 -46.98
CA ILE A 48 203.09 -57.22 -47.82
C ILE A 48 203.90 -58.65 -47.31
N GLY A 49 204.74 -59.59 -48.04
CA GLY A 49 205.74 -60.81 -47.56
C GLY A 49 206.39 -62.11 -48.46
N LYS A 50 207.48 -63.02 -48.14
CA LYS A 50 208.03 -64.47 -48.74
C LYS A 50 209.35 -65.43 -48.24
N GLU A 51 210.01 -66.53 -48.92
CA GLU A 51 210.82 -67.88 -48.48
C GLU A 51 212.41 -68.47 -48.76
N LEU A 52 212.85 -69.85 -48.98
CA LEU A 52 214.20 -70.69 -48.63
C LEU A 52 215.03 -71.91 -49.52
N THR A 53 215.98 -72.89 -49.03
CA THR A 53 217.21 -73.75 -49.69
C THR A 53 217.67 -75.38 -49.50
N TYR A 54 218.96 -75.99 -49.73
CA TYR A 54 219.48 -77.49 -50.05
C TYR A 54 220.98 -78.21 -49.66
N THR A 55 221.46 -79.53 -49.97
CA THR A 55 222.71 -80.45 -49.45
C THR A 55 223.43 -81.77 -50.23
N ASN A 56 224.56 -82.58 -49.80
CA ASN A 56 225.41 -83.77 -50.48
C ASN A 56 226.37 -84.91 -49.68
N GLU A 57 227.14 -86.00 -50.24
CA GLU A 57 228.00 -87.22 -49.59
C GLU A 57 229.28 -88.12 -50.26
N VAL A 58 229.89 -89.34 -49.78
CA VAL A 58 231.29 -90.09 -50.09
C VAL A 58 231.64 -91.75 -50.11
N LEU A 59 232.90 -92.42 -49.86
CA LEU A 59 233.46 -93.91 -50.23
C LEU A 59 234.72 -94.77 -49.50
N ILE A 60 235.24 -96.06 -49.86
CA ILE A 60 236.26 -97.09 -49.14
C ILE A 60 237.31 -98.20 -49.86
N ASN A 61 237.92 -99.37 -49.26
CA ASN A 61 239.21 -100.27 -49.65
C ASN A 61 239.48 -101.92 -49.33
N LYS A 62 240.73 -102.63 -49.27
CA LYS A 62 241.18 -104.13 -49.64
C LYS A 62 241.94 -105.38 -48.80
N ASP A 63 243.26 -105.89 -48.98
CA ASP A 63 243.97 -107.33 -49.21
C ASP A 63 244.68 -108.45 -48.20
N ASP A 64 245.43 -109.59 -48.64
CA ASP A 64 246.26 -110.77 -48.05
C ASP A 64 245.66 -112.23 -48.03
N LEU A 65 245.65 -112.87 -49.20
CA LEU A 65 244.38 -113.35 -49.74
C LEU A 65 243.86 -114.71 -49.23
N GLN A 66 244.69 -115.73 -48.98
CA GLN A 66 244.17 -117.03 -48.49
C GLN A 66 243.74 -116.96 -47.03
N GLU A 67 244.49 -116.27 -46.15
CA GLU A 67 243.99 -115.94 -44.82
C GLU A 67 242.77 -115.02 -44.88
N LYS A 68 242.78 -113.98 -45.73
CA LYS A 68 241.59 -113.13 -45.91
C LYS A 68 240.37 -113.94 -46.34
N ILE A 69 240.47 -114.83 -47.32
CA ILE A 69 239.37 -115.71 -47.74
C ILE A 69 238.82 -116.51 -46.56
N GLN A 70 239.69 -117.08 -45.71
CA GLN A 70 239.26 -117.81 -44.53
C GLN A 70 238.53 -116.90 -43.52
N THR A 71 239.08 -115.72 -43.20
CA THR A 71 238.40 -114.75 -42.31
C THR A 71 237.08 -114.22 -42.88
N ILE A 72 236.96 -114.11 -44.22
CA ILE A 72 235.73 -113.71 -44.91
C ILE A 72 234.64 -114.79 -44.76
N ILE A 73 235.00 -116.07 -44.71
CA ILE A 73 234.04 -117.16 -44.46
C ILE A 73 233.47 -117.07 -43.03
N ASP A 74 234.33 -116.92 -42.02
CA ASP A 74 233.90 -116.83 -40.62
C ASP A 74 233.06 -115.57 -40.34
N LEU A 75 233.43 -114.42 -40.93
CA LEU A 75 232.64 -113.19 -40.84
C LEU A 75 231.25 -113.33 -41.51
N ASN A 76 231.12 -114.12 -42.59
CA ASN A 76 229.83 -114.40 -43.24
C ASN A 76 228.93 -115.38 -42.45
N VAL A 77 229.48 -116.14 -41.50
CA VAL A 77 228.67 -116.86 -40.50
C VAL A 77 228.18 -115.86 -39.46
N ARG A 78 229.10 -115.05 -38.91
CA ARG A 78 228.81 -114.08 -37.85
C ARG A 78 227.75 -113.03 -38.21
N MET A 79 227.69 -112.59 -39.47
CA MET A 79 226.62 -111.68 -39.92
C MET A 79 225.24 -112.34 -39.88
N ARG A 80 225.10 -113.58 -40.37
CA ARG A 80 223.81 -114.28 -40.44
C ARG A 80 223.24 -114.60 -39.06
N GLU A 81 224.10 -114.84 -38.07
CA GLU A 81 223.68 -114.95 -36.67
C GLU A 81 223.01 -113.63 -36.19
N LEU A 82 223.67 -112.49 -36.40
CA LEU A 82 223.16 -111.16 -36.01
C LEU A 82 221.85 -110.79 -36.72
N GLU A 83 221.69 -111.11 -38.01
CA GLU A 83 220.43 -110.90 -38.74
C GLU A 83 219.24 -111.59 -38.06
N THR A 84 219.43 -112.83 -37.58
CA THR A 84 218.36 -113.57 -36.87
C THR A 84 218.03 -112.97 -35.49
N GLU A 85 219.02 -112.47 -34.75
CA GLU A 85 218.78 -111.76 -33.49
C GLU A 85 217.95 -110.48 -33.70
N HIS A 86 218.26 -109.70 -34.73
CA HIS A 86 217.53 -108.46 -35.02
C HIS A 86 216.09 -108.76 -35.45
N ALA A 87 215.86 -109.79 -36.27
CA ALA A 87 214.52 -110.23 -36.65
C ALA A 87 213.68 -110.69 -35.43
N TYR A 88 214.30 -111.36 -34.45
CA TYR A 88 213.63 -111.75 -33.21
C TYR A 88 213.24 -110.54 -32.35
N LYS A 89 214.17 -109.60 -32.15
CA LYS A 89 213.96 -108.38 -31.33
C LYS A 89 212.82 -107.50 -31.89
N ILE A 90 212.67 -107.40 -33.21
CA ILE A 90 211.57 -106.66 -33.85
C ILE A 90 210.21 -107.27 -33.49
N ARG A 91 210.03 -108.59 -33.68
CA ARG A 91 208.77 -109.27 -33.35
C ARG A 91 208.38 -109.13 -31.88
N GLN A 92 209.36 -109.16 -30.97
CA GLN A 92 209.11 -109.00 -29.54
C GLN A 92 208.54 -107.60 -29.22
N ILE A 93 208.97 -106.56 -29.95
CA ILE A 93 208.44 -105.20 -29.81
C ILE A 93 207.04 -105.09 -30.41
N GLU A 94 206.77 -105.71 -31.57
CA GLU A 94 205.46 -105.68 -32.24
C GLU A 94 204.33 -106.28 -31.37
N VAL A 95 204.60 -107.40 -30.68
CA VAL A 95 203.63 -108.02 -29.75
C VAL A 95 203.30 -107.06 -28.59
N VAL A 96 204.33 -106.55 -27.90
CA VAL A 96 204.16 -105.63 -26.76
C VAL A 96 203.48 -104.32 -27.15
N HIS A 97 203.60 -103.86 -28.40
CA HIS A 97 202.86 -102.69 -28.88
C HIS A 97 201.38 -102.99 -29.15
N ASN A 98 201.07 -104.15 -29.73
CA ASN A 98 199.68 -104.56 -29.97
C ASN A 98 198.89 -104.74 -28.66
N ASP A 99 199.50 -105.32 -27.63
CA ASP A 99 198.86 -105.47 -26.32
C ASP A 99 198.50 -104.11 -25.70
N LYS A 100 199.42 -103.14 -25.73
CA LYS A 100 199.13 -101.77 -25.23
C LYS A 100 198.02 -101.07 -26.01
N VAL A 101 197.93 -101.29 -27.33
CA VAL A 101 196.84 -100.74 -28.15
C VAL A 101 195.49 -101.39 -27.78
N ARG A 102 195.49 -102.70 -27.51
CA ARG A 102 194.31 -103.45 -27.05
C ARG A 102 193.77 -102.89 -25.72
N ASP A 103 194.63 -102.72 -24.73
CA ASP A 103 194.26 -102.25 -23.39
C ASP A 103 193.69 -100.81 -23.42
N ILE A 104 194.25 -99.94 -24.27
CA ILE A 104 193.75 -98.58 -24.47
C ILE A 104 192.36 -98.60 -25.12
N HIS A 105 192.12 -99.46 -26.12
CA HIS A 105 190.79 -99.59 -26.72
C HIS A 105 189.76 -100.17 -25.74
N GLN A 106 190.14 -101.17 -24.94
CA GLN A 106 189.31 -101.76 -23.88
C GLN A 106 188.77 -100.66 -22.93
N GLY A 107 189.66 -99.84 -22.36
CA GLY A 107 189.28 -98.75 -21.45
C GLY A 107 188.41 -97.66 -22.10
N TYR A 108 188.59 -97.37 -23.40
CA TYR A 108 187.69 -96.45 -24.12
C TYR A 108 186.29 -97.04 -24.34
N PHE A 109 186.16 -98.35 -24.59
CA PHE A 109 184.84 -98.99 -24.70
C PHE A 109 184.11 -98.98 -23.35
N GLU A 110 184.79 -99.30 -22.26
CA GLU A 110 184.22 -99.28 -20.90
C GLU A 110 183.72 -97.87 -20.52
N ALA A 111 184.51 -96.83 -20.79
CA ALA A 111 184.09 -95.44 -20.57
C ALA A 111 182.90 -94.98 -21.45
N ILE A 112 182.74 -95.54 -22.65
CA ILE A 112 181.61 -95.25 -23.54
C ILE A 112 180.32 -95.93 -23.05
N GLU A 113 180.42 -97.16 -22.55
CA GLU A 113 179.29 -97.88 -21.93
C GLU A 113 178.83 -97.15 -20.66
N GLU A 114 179.73 -96.77 -19.75
CA GLU A 114 179.36 -96.01 -18.53
C GLU A 114 178.63 -94.70 -18.85
N LEU A 115 179.06 -93.97 -19.89
CA LEU A 115 178.41 -92.73 -20.31
C LEU A 115 177.03 -92.97 -20.92
N ARG A 116 176.84 -94.05 -21.69
CA ARG A 116 175.52 -94.46 -22.20
C ARG A 116 174.56 -94.80 -21.08
N ASP A 117 175.01 -95.58 -20.11
CA ASP A 117 174.23 -96.00 -18.96
C ASP A 117 173.75 -94.78 -18.15
N LYS A 118 174.66 -93.82 -17.93
CA LYS A 118 174.37 -92.57 -17.22
C LYS A 118 173.38 -91.67 -17.96
N ILE A 119 173.47 -91.59 -19.30
CA ILE A 119 172.48 -90.86 -20.12
C ILE A 119 171.11 -91.54 -20.05
N SER A 120 171.05 -92.87 -20.12
CA SER A 120 169.79 -93.63 -20.10
C SER A 120 169.04 -93.46 -18.78
N ARG A 121 169.75 -93.53 -17.64
CA ARG A 121 169.17 -93.28 -16.31
C ARG A 121 168.58 -91.86 -16.20
N LEU A 122 169.33 -90.83 -16.62
CA LEU A 122 168.86 -89.45 -16.61
C LEU A 122 167.62 -89.21 -17.50
N GLN A 123 167.49 -89.93 -18.61
CA GLN A 123 166.29 -89.89 -19.46
C GLN A 123 165.08 -90.55 -18.80
N GLU A 124 165.29 -91.63 -18.06
CA GLU A 124 164.24 -92.32 -17.30
C GLU A 124 163.79 -91.49 -16.08
N ASP A 125 164.73 -90.93 -15.32
CA ASP A 125 164.46 -90.01 -14.20
C ASP A 125 163.62 -88.81 -14.66
N HIS A 126 164.04 -88.11 -15.72
CA HIS A 126 163.30 -86.94 -16.21
C HIS A 126 161.90 -87.30 -16.76
N LYS A 127 161.74 -88.49 -17.34
CA LYS A 127 160.43 -89.01 -17.75
C LYS A 127 159.54 -89.28 -16.55
N ASN A 128 160.10 -89.76 -15.44
CA ASN A 128 159.38 -89.98 -14.19
C ASN A 128 158.98 -88.66 -13.52
N GLU A 129 159.85 -87.65 -13.51
CA GLU A 129 159.52 -86.27 -13.09
C GLU A 129 158.32 -85.71 -13.87
N LEU A 130 158.39 -85.75 -15.22
CA LEU A 130 157.30 -85.30 -16.09
C LEU A 130 155.99 -86.07 -15.84
N ASN A 131 156.06 -87.38 -15.60
CA ASN A 131 154.88 -88.18 -15.24
C ASN A 131 154.28 -87.75 -13.89
N THR A 132 155.10 -87.51 -12.86
CA THR A 132 154.62 -87.03 -11.56
C THR A 132 153.98 -85.64 -11.66
N ILE A 133 154.62 -84.69 -12.35
CA ILE A 133 154.09 -83.34 -12.58
C ILE A 133 152.75 -83.39 -13.34
N ASN A 134 152.63 -84.23 -14.37
CA ASN A 134 151.36 -84.40 -15.09
C ASN A 134 150.24 -84.97 -14.20
N VAL A 135 150.55 -85.95 -13.34
CA VAL A 135 149.59 -86.51 -12.38
C VAL A 135 149.18 -85.47 -11.32
N GLU A 136 150.08 -84.60 -10.88
CA GLU A 136 149.77 -83.50 -9.96
C GLU A 136 148.90 -82.42 -10.63
N ILE A 137 149.20 -82.04 -11.88
CA ILE A 137 148.38 -81.11 -12.66
C ILE A 137 146.96 -81.65 -12.85
N LEU A 138 146.79 -82.95 -13.14
CA LEU A 138 145.47 -83.57 -13.25
C LEU A 138 144.73 -83.54 -11.90
N LYS A 139 145.34 -83.98 -10.81
CA LYS A 139 144.74 -83.93 -9.46
C LYS A 139 144.38 -82.52 -9.00
N MET A 140 145.13 -81.49 -9.43
CA MET A 140 144.82 -80.10 -9.13
C MET A 140 143.66 -79.57 -9.98
N LYS A 141 143.51 -80.03 -11.23
CA LYS A 141 142.34 -79.74 -12.07
C LYS A 141 141.06 -80.40 -11.53
N GLU A 142 141.12 -81.70 -11.25
CA GLU A 142 140.01 -82.47 -10.67
C GLU A 142 139.50 -81.80 -9.38
N LYS A 143 140.40 -81.48 -8.45
CA LYS A 143 140.04 -80.74 -7.23
C LYS A 143 139.46 -79.36 -7.50
N HIS A 144 139.96 -78.63 -8.49
CA HIS A 144 139.42 -77.31 -8.81
C HIS A 144 138.00 -77.42 -9.38
N GLU A 145 137.77 -78.36 -10.29
CA GLU A 145 136.47 -78.69 -10.87
C GLU A 145 135.47 -79.16 -9.80
N GLU A 146 135.90 -80.03 -8.87
CA GLU A 146 135.13 -80.39 -7.67
C GLU A 146 134.76 -79.15 -6.84
N THR A 147 135.71 -78.27 -6.53
CA THR A 147 135.41 -77.05 -5.73
C THR A 147 134.50 -76.06 -6.47
N MET A 148 134.58 -75.98 -7.80
CA MET A 148 133.69 -75.13 -8.60
C MET A 148 132.27 -75.71 -8.63
N ASN A 149 132.12 -77.01 -8.90
CA ASN A 149 130.84 -77.72 -8.83
C ASN A 149 130.21 -77.63 -7.43
N GLN A 150 131.01 -77.72 -6.36
CA GLN A 150 130.57 -77.48 -4.99
C GLN A 150 130.14 -76.03 -4.74
N MET A 151 130.83 -75.04 -5.31
CA MET A 151 130.38 -73.64 -5.22
C MET A 151 129.07 -73.41 -5.97
N GLU A 152 128.94 -73.89 -7.21
CA GLU A 152 127.72 -73.74 -8.01
C GLU A 152 126.52 -74.43 -7.35
N THR A 153 126.67 -75.66 -6.88
CA THR A 153 125.60 -76.35 -6.13
C THR A 153 125.22 -75.64 -4.85
N ASN A 154 126.18 -75.06 -4.12
CA ASN A 154 125.90 -74.23 -2.94
C ASN A 154 125.19 -72.91 -3.27
N TYR A 155 125.49 -72.26 -4.41
CA TYR A 155 124.77 -71.06 -4.86
C TYR A 155 123.36 -71.39 -5.37
N ASN A 156 123.21 -72.49 -6.13
CA ASN A 156 121.91 -72.98 -6.59
C ASN A 156 121.00 -73.39 -5.41
N ALA A 157 121.55 -74.04 -4.38
CA ALA A 157 120.80 -74.35 -3.15
C ALA A 157 120.34 -73.09 -2.41
N LYS A 158 121.19 -72.05 -2.31
CA LYS A 158 120.80 -70.75 -1.73
C LYS A 158 119.72 -70.05 -2.55
N LEU A 159 119.82 -70.07 -3.88
CA LEU A 159 118.79 -69.53 -4.78
C LEU A 159 117.45 -70.24 -4.58
N ILE A 160 117.43 -71.58 -4.52
CA ILE A 160 116.22 -72.35 -4.24
C ILE A 160 115.62 -71.94 -2.89
N VAL A 161 116.41 -71.85 -1.82
CA VAL A 161 115.91 -71.45 -0.49
C VAL A 161 115.32 -70.04 -0.46
N GLU A 162 115.93 -69.06 -1.14
CA GLU A 162 115.36 -67.71 -1.23
C GLU A 162 114.15 -67.64 -2.18
N TYR A 163 114.07 -68.49 -3.22
CA TYR A 163 112.87 -68.64 -4.05
C TYR A 163 111.71 -69.29 -3.26
N ASP A 164 111.95 -70.37 -2.52
CA ASP A 164 110.96 -71.01 -1.64
C ASP A 164 110.46 -70.03 -0.57
N ARG A 165 111.37 -69.22 -0.01
CA ARG A 165 111.04 -68.15 0.94
C ARG A 165 110.22 -67.04 0.29
N TYR A 166 110.55 -66.63 -0.93
CA TYR A 166 109.76 -65.66 -1.69
C TYR A 166 108.35 -66.20 -1.99
N LEU A 167 108.24 -67.44 -2.47
CA LEU A 167 106.96 -68.10 -2.75
C LEU A 167 106.13 -68.28 -1.47
N ALA A 168 106.76 -68.61 -0.33
CA ALA A 168 106.07 -68.66 0.95
C ALA A 168 105.56 -67.27 1.40
N LEU A 169 106.36 -66.23 1.20
CA LEU A 169 105.97 -64.84 1.50
C LEU A 169 104.82 -64.38 0.58
N GLU A 170 104.90 -64.65 -0.72
CA GLU A 170 103.85 -64.32 -1.69
C GLU A 170 102.54 -65.07 -1.38
N ASN A 171 102.62 -66.38 -1.06
CA ASN A 171 101.44 -67.15 -0.64
C ASN A 171 100.84 -66.64 0.67
N THR A 172 101.64 -66.28 1.68
CA THR A 172 101.11 -65.69 2.92
C THR A 172 100.51 -64.31 2.67
N MET A 173 101.13 -63.46 1.83
CA MET A 173 100.59 -62.16 1.45
C MET A 173 99.27 -62.28 0.69
N ASN A 174 99.17 -63.21 -0.28
CA ASN A 174 97.93 -63.46 -1.03
C ASN A 174 96.82 -64.03 -0.14
N ASN A 175 97.13 -64.97 0.77
CA ASN A 175 96.17 -65.47 1.76
C ASN A 175 95.68 -64.36 2.70
N VAL A 176 96.58 -63.50 3.18
CA VAL A 176 96.23 -62.33 4.01
C VAL A 176 95.36 -61.35 3.23
N ARG A 177 95.68 -61.07 1.96
CA ARG A 177 94.88 -60.18 1.10
C ARG A 177 93.47 -60.73 0.88
N GLN A 178 93.34 -62.01 0.49
CA GLN A 178 92.04 -62.67 0.34
C GLN A 178 91.22 -62.69 1.63
N ASN A 179 91.86 -62.83 2.80
CA ASN A 179 91.18 -62.80 4.08
C ASN A 179 90.74 -61.38 4.48
N TYR A 180 91.44 -60.33 4.05
CA TYR A 180 90.97 -58.95 4.18
C TYR A 180 89.86 -58.62 3.18
N GLU A 181 89.98 -59.05 1.92
CA GLU A 181 88.94 -58.92 0.88
C GLU A 181 87.62 -59.56 1.36
N LYS A 182 87.66 -60.80 1.85
CA LYS A 182 86.48 -61.49 2.43
C LYS A 182 85.90 -60.76 3.63
N ARG A 183 86.73 -60.27 4.56
CA ARG A 183 86.24 -59.54 5.75
C ARG A 183 85.65 -58.17 5.41
N LEU A 184 86.10 -57.52 4.34
CA LEU A 184 85.45 -56.32 3.80
C LEU A 184 84.10 -56.68 3.19
N GLU A 185 84.03 -57.70 2.33
CA GLU A 185 82.76 -58.20 1.78
C GLU A 185 81.75 -58.61 2.87
N GLU A 186 82.20 -59.28 3.93
CA GLU A 186 81.36 -59.69 5.06
C GLU A 186 80.80 -58.48 5.81
N VAL A 187 81.62 -57.46 6.07
CA VAL A 187 81.20 -56.21 6.74
C VAL A 187 80.26 -55.39 5.85
N GLU A 188 80.53 -55.31 4.54
CA GLU A 188 79.65 -54.63 3.58
C GLU A 188 78.30 -55.34 3.46
N LYS A 189 78.27 -56.67 3.31
CA LYS A 189 77.02 -57.46 3.29
C LYS A 189 76.24 -57.32 4.59
N HIS A 190 76.92 -57.38 5.74
CA HIS A 190 76.29 -57.22 7.04
C HIS A 190 75.70 -55.80 7.20
N GLY A 191 76.44 -54.75 6.82
CA GLY A 191 75.95 -53.38 6.84
C GLY A 191 74.77 -53.12 5.89
N ILE A 192 74.78 -53.72 4.69
CA ILE A 192 73.65 -53.69 3.75
C ILE A 192 72.44 -54.43 4.34
N GLU A 193 72.63 -55.59 4.95
CA GLU A 193 71.56 -56.33 5.62
C GLU A 193 70.97 -55.56 6.81
N GLU A 194 71.79 -54.94 7.66
CA GLU A 194 71.32 -54.15 8.80
C GLU A 194 70.59 -52.88 8.32
N LEU A 195 71.10 -52.23 7.28
CA LEU A 195 70.43 -51.09 6.65
C LEU A 195 69.07 -51.50 6.05
N GLN A 196 68.99 -52.63 5.34
CA GLN A 196 67.72 -53.17 4.82
C GLN A 196 66.75 -53.55 5.96
N LYS A 197 67.24 -54.15 7.04
CA LYS A 197 66.45 -54.47 8.25
C LYS A 197 65.99 -53.22 9.01
N ALA A 198 66.70 -52.09 8.88
CA ALA A 198 66.28 -50.80 9.43
C ALA A 198 65.26 -50.11 8.50
N VAL A 199 65.54 -50.04 7.20
CA VAL A 199 64.66 -49.44 6.17
C VAL A 199 63.29 -50.13 6.19
N THR A 200 63.23 -51.45 6.07
CA THR A 200 61.96 -52.20 6.07
C THR A 200 61.14 -52.01 7.36
N LYS A 201 61.79 -51.87 8.54
CA LYS A 201 61.10 -51.54 9.79
C LYS A 201 60.52 -50.13 9.78
N TYR A 202 61.29 -49.14 9.32
CA TYR A 202 60.80 -47.76 9.26
C TYR A 202 59.77 -47.55 8.16
N GLU A 203 59.85 -48.25 7.03
CA GLU A 203 58.83 -48.28 5.99
C GLU A 203 57.53 -48.89 6.50
N ALA A 204 57.60 -50.01 7.24
CA ALA A 204 56.42 -50.63 7.87
C ALA A 204 55.77 -49.70 8.91
N LEU A 205 56.56 -49.10 9.81
CA LEU A 205 56.06 -48.11 10.78
C LEU A 205 55.47 -46.87 10.11
N LEU A 206 56.08 -46.39 9.02
CA LEU A 206 55.60 -45.23 8.28
C LEU A 206 54.32 -45.56 7.49
N HIS A 207 54.14 -46.80 7.03
CA HIS A 207 52.90 -47.28 6.44
C HIS A 207 51.79 -47.43 7.50
N GLU A 208 52.10 -48.02 8.66
CA GLU A 208 51.16 -48.13 9.80
C GLU A 208 50.66 -46.75 10.25
N LYS A 209 51.57 -45.78 10.37
CA LYS A 209 51.23 -44.41 10.77
C LYS A 209 50.51 -43.62 9.67
N LYS A 210 50.71 -43.95 8.39
CA LYS A 210 49.87 -43.44 7.29
C LYS A 210 48.45 -44.00 7.37
N LEU A 211 48.31 -45.31 7.54
CA LEU A 211 47.00 -45.95 7.65
C LEU A 211 46.21 -45.38 8.83
N GLN A 212 46.85 -45.23 9.99
CA GLN A 212 46.22 -44.59 11.15
C GLN A 212 45.84 -43.12 10.90
N LEU A 213 46.60 -42.36 10.11
CA LEU A 213 46.23 -41.00 9.73
C LEU A 213 45.04 -40.98 8.75
N GLU A 214 44.98 -41.92 7.80
CA GLU A 214 43.87 -42.11 6.88
C GLU A 214 42.59 -42.53 7.63
N GLU A 215 42.67 -43.51 8.53
CA GLU A 215 41.59 -43.95 9.43
C GLU A 215 41.05 -42.79 10.29
N ASN A 216 41.94 -42.05 10.99
CA ASN A 216 41.52 -40.89 11.79
C ASN A 216 40.91 -39.78 10.93
N GLN A 217 41.38 -39.58 9.70
CA GLN A 217 40.83 -38.54 8.82
C GLN A 217 39.48 -38.94 8.21
N ASP A 218 39.28 -40.21 7.88
CA ASP A 218 37.97 -40.75 7.50
C ASP A 218 36.98 -40.68 8.67
N GLU A 219 37.37 -41.06 9.90
CA GLU A 219 36.55 -40.85 11.10
C GLU A 219 36.17 -39.38 11.30
N MET A 220 37.12 -38.45 11.18
CA MET A 220 36.84 -37.02 11.30
C MET A 220 35.90 -36.49 10.21
N THR A 221 35.98 -36.97 8.97
CA THR A 221 35.03 -36.58 7.92
C THR A 221 33.64 -37.21 8.09
N GLN A 222 33.57 -38.45 8.61
CA GLN A 222 32.30 -39.08 8.97
C GLN A 222 31.62 -38.34 10.13
N GLN A 223 32.36 -38.01 11.19
CA GLN A 223 31.86 -37.20 12.30
C GLN A 223 31.38 -35.82 11.80
N ALA A 224 32.14 -35.15 10.94
CA ALA A 224 31.73 -33.86 10.37
C ALA A 224 30.39 -33.95 9.61
N ARG A 225 30.18 -34.98 8.78
CA ARG A 225 28.90 -35.21 8.09
C ARG A 225 27.76 -35.50 9.07
N VAL A 226 27.99 -36.34 10.08
CA VAL A 226 26.97 -36.65 11.10
C VAL A 226 26.59 -35.40 11.90
N TYR A 227 27.54 -34.51 12.20
CA TYR A 227 27.24 -33.21 12.81
C TYR A 227 26.48 -32.27 11.86
N GLU A 228 26.78 -32.26 10.56
CA GLU A 228 26.06 -31.45 9.55
C GLU A 228 24.62 -31.95 9.35
N GLU A 229 24.41 -33.27 9.30
CA GLU A 229 23.09 -33.92 9.26
C GLU A 229 22.30 -33.70 10.56
N MET A 230 22.96 -33.71 11.73
CA MET A 230 22.32 -33.42 13.01
C MET A 230 21.95 -31.94 13.14
N MET A 231 22.81 -31.02 12.71
CA MET A 231 22.53 -29.58 12.71
C MET A 231 21.36 -29.25 11.80
N THR A 232 21.35 -29.78 10.58
CA THR A 232 20.22 -29.56 9.65
C THR A 232 18.92 -30.12 10.22
N GLN A 233 18.91 -31.31 10.84
CA GLN A 233 17.71 -31.83 11.54
C GLN A 233 17.23 -30.91 12.68
N VAL A 234 18.14 -30.36 13.49
CA VAL A 234 17.80 -29.44 14.58
C VAL A 234 17.27 -28.09 14.07
N GLU A 235 17.81 -27.58 12.97
CA GLU A 235 17.30 -26.37 12.30
C GLU A 235 15.90 -26.60 11.72
N ASP A 236 15.71 -27.73 11.03
CA ASP A 236 14.46 -28.15 10.42
C ASP A 236 13.33 -28.34 11.47
N ASP A 237 13.64 -28.94 12.62
CA ASP A 237 12.71 -29.11 13.74
C ASP A 237 12.43 -27.79 14.48
N ALA A 238 13.42 -26.91 14.65
CA ALA A 238 13.22 -25.58 15.20
C ALA A 238 12.30 -24.72 14.30
N ASP A 239 12.46 -24.78 12.97
CA ASP A 239 11.58 -24.06 12.03
C ASP A 239 10.16 -24.64 12.01
N LYS A 240 9.99 -25.96 12.20
CA LYS A 240 8.67 -26.60 12.43
C LYS A 240 8.01 -26.06 13.70
N GLU A 241 8.71 -26.06 14.84
CA GLU A 241 8.19 -25.49 16.10
C GLU A 241 7.82 -24.00 15.94
N ILE A 242 8.66 -23.22 15.26
CA ILE A 242 8.39 -21.80 14.97
C ILE A 242 7.14 -21.63 14.09
N LEU A 243 6.93 -22.48 13.09
CA LEU A 243 5.74 -22.48 12.23
C LEU A 243 4.47 -22.91 12.99
N GLU A 244 4.55 -23.93 13.83
CA GLU A 244 3.44 -24.35 14.69
C GLU A 244 3.08 -23.27 15.71
N LEU A 245 4.07 -22.64 16.35
CA LEU A 245 3.82 -21.51 17.26
C LEU A 245 3.20 -20.32 16.52
N LYS A 246 3.73 -19.93 15.35
CA LYS A 246 3.15 -18.85 14.51
C LYS A 246 1.69 -19.13 14.17
N THR A 247 1.38 -20.30 13.61
CA THR A 247 0.01 -20.66 13.20
C THR A 247 -0.95 -20.80 14.39
N ASN A 248 -0.49 -21.30 15.54
CA ASN A 248 -1.27 -21.30 16.78
C ASN A 248 -1.57 -19.87 17.28
N TYR A 249 -0.58 -18.96 17.28
CA TYR A 249 -0.80 -17.57 17.66
C TYR A 249 -1.67 -16.80 16.64
N GLU A 250 -1.53 -17.06 15.35
CA GLU A 250 -2.36 -16.45 14.30
C GLU A 250 -3.82 -16.90 14.38
N THR A 251 -4.08 -18.20 14.55
CA THR A 251 -5.45 -18.71 14.72
C THR A 251 -6.07 -18.26 16.05
N LEU A 252 -5.28 -18.15 17.13
CA LEU A 252 -5.73 -17.55 18.39
C LEU A 252 -6.06 -16.06 18.20
N LEU A 253 -5.21 -15.30 17.50
CA LEU A 253 -5.42 -13.90 17.17
C LEU A 253 -6.66 -13.71 16.29
N HIS A 254 -6.92 -14.61 15.33
CA HIS A 254 -8.14 -14.60 14.51
C HIS A 254 -9.39 -14.81 15.36
N LYS A 255 -9.40 -15.84 16.21
CA LYS A 255 -10.49 -16.11 17.17
C LYS A 255 -10.74 -14.93 18.11
N LYS A 256 -9.69 -14.25 18.59
CA LYS A 256 -9.80 -13.04 19.42
C LYS A 256 -10.29 -11.82 18.64
N LYS A 257 -9.89 -11.64 17.37
CA LYS A 257 -10.41 -10.60 16.46
C LYS A 257 -11.90 -10.80 16.18
N GLU A 258 -12.32 -12.02 15.85
CA GLU A 258 -13.73 -12.38 15.69
C GLU A 258 -14.54 -12.11 16.97
N ALA A 259 -14.06 -12.55 18.13
CA ALA A 259 -14.71 -12.27 19.41
C ALA A 259 -14.83 -10.76 19.67
N ASN A 260 -13.81 -9.96 19.33
CA ASN A 260 -13.87 -8.50 19.44
C ASN A 260 -14.91 -7.89 18.48
N ILE A 261 -15.07 -8.43 17.27
CA ILE A 261 -16.09 -8.00 16.30
C ILE A 261 -17.50 -8.37 16.80
N ARG A 262 -17.71 -9.59 17.31
CA ARG A 262 -18.99 -10.03 17.91
C ARG A 262 -19.37 -9.15 19.10
N LEU A 263 -18.45 -8.95 20.05
CA LEU A 263 -18.66 -8.08 21.21
C LEU A 263 -18.90 -6.61 20.83
N LYS A 264 -18.27 -6.09 19.76
CA LYS A 264 -18.59 -4.77 19.20
C LYS A 264 -19.98 -4.70 18.58
N GLY A 265 -20.41 -5.75 17.88
CA GLY A 265 -21.78 -5.89 17.38
C GLY A 265 -22.80 -5.92 18.52
N GLU A 266 -22.58 -6.78 19.51
CA GLU A 266 -23.41 -6.89 20.72
C GLU A 266 -23.49 -5.55 21.47
N ALA A 267 -22.35 -4.90 21.74
CA ALA A 267 -22.28 -3.57 22.35
C ALA A 267 -22.99 -2.49 21.50
N GLY A 268 -22.91 -2.59 20.17
CA GLY A 268 -23.68 -1.76 19.24
C GLY A 268 -25.19 -1.96 19.39
N THR A 269 -25.66 -3.22 19.43
CA THR A 269 -27.09 -3.51 19.66
C THR A 269 -27.56 -3.07 21.05
N LEU A 270 -26.72 -3.23 22.08
CA LEU A 270 -26.99 -2.75 23.44
C LEU A 270 -27.08 -1.22 23.47
N ARG A 271 -26.15 -0.51 22.83
CA ARG A 271 -26.18 0.95 22.70
C ARG A 271 -27.42 1.43 21.95
N ASN A 272 -27.83 0.72 20.88
CA ASN A 272 -29.05 1.04 20.16
C ASN A 272 -30.30 0.80 21.02
N ARG A 273 -30.42 -0.37 21.69
CA ARG A 273 -31.52 -0.65 22.64
C ARG A 273 -31.58 0.38 23.77
N TYR A 274 -30.44 0.76 24.34
CA TYR A 274 -30.35 1.82 25.36
C TYR A 274 -30.77 3.19 24.81
N THR A 275 -30.39 3.53 23.58
CA THR A 275 -30.78 4.79 22.93
C THR A 275 -32.28 4.83 22.63
N THR A 276 -32.90 3.71 22.23
CA THR A 276 -34.36 3.60 22.11
C THR A 276 -35.02 3.74 23.48
N SER A 277 -34.56 2.99 24.49
CA SER A 277 -35.10 3.06 25.84
C SER A 277 -34.97 4.45 26.48
N LEU A 278 -33.93 5.23 26.16
CA LEU A 278 -33.83 6.63 26.55
C LEU A 278 -34.91 7.50 25.90
N LYS A 279 -35.22 7.30 24.60
CA LYS A 279 -36.34 7.99 23.93
C LYS A 279 -37.67 7.58 24.54
N ASP A 280 -37.88 6.30 24.80
CA ASP A 280 -39.09 5.80 25.46
C ASP A 280 -39.27 6.46 26.84
N VAL A 281 -38.18 6.63 27.60
CA VAL A 281 -38.17 7.37 28.89
C VAL A 281 -38.41 8.87 28.72
N GLU A 282 -37.93 9.51 27.65
CA GLU A 282 -38.23 10.92 27.35
C GLU A 282 -39.68 11.14 26.93
N ASP A 283 -40.25 10.23 26.12
CA ASP A 283 -41.66 10.30 25.73
C ASP A 283 -42.60 9.93 26.89
N LEU A 284 -42.22 8.99 27.76
CA LEU A 284 -42.92 8.76 29.03
C LEU A 284 -42.84 9.97 29.96
N LYS A 285 -41.70 10.68 30.04
CA LYS A 285 -41.60 11.95 30.77
C LYS A 285 -42.49 13.03 30.18
N ARG A 286 -42.59 13.14 28.85
CA ARG A 286 -43.51 14.07 28.17
C ARG A 286 -44.97 13.72 28.45
N GLN A 287 -45.34 12.44 28.43
CA GLN A 287 -46.68 11.98 28.81
C GLN A 287 -46.99 12.30 30.27
N LEU A 288 -46.06 12.01 31.19
CA LEU A 288 -46.18 12.35 32.61
C LEU A 288 -46.38 13.86 32.82
N GLN A 289 -45.63 14.71 32.10
CA GLN A 289 -45.81 16.18 32.16
C GLN A 289 -47.17 16.64 31.62
N ARG A 290 -47.72 16.01 30.58
CA ARG A 290 -49.09 16.29 30.11
C ARG A 290 -50.12 15.92 31.17
N VAL A 291 -50.08 14.68 31.68
CA VAL A 291 -50.99 14.19 32.72
C VAL A 291 -50.87 15.01 34.01
N GLN A 292 -49.67 15.47 34.38
CA GLN A 292 -49.47 16.35 35.52
C GLN A 292 -50.03 17.77 35.28
N SER A 293 -50.00 18.26 34.05
CA SER A 293 -50.61 19.55 33.66
C SER A 293 -52.14 19.46 33.62
N GLU A 294 -52.68 18.35 33.10
CA GLU A 294 -54.10 18.02 33.10
C GLU A 294 -54.63 17.84 34.53
N TYR A 295 -53.89 17.12 35.39
CA TYR A 295 -54.19 17.02 36.82
C TYR A 295 -54.19 18.40 37.51
N GLY A 296 -53.20 19.25 37.22
CA GLY A 296 -53.14 20.61 37.74
C GLY A 296 -54.25 21.53 37.21
N TYR A 297 -54.81 21.25 36.02
CA TYR A 297 -56.01 21.89 35.50
C TYR A 297 -57.25 21.41 36.25
N PHE A 298 -57.49 20.09 36.32
CA PHE A 298 -58.63 19.51 37.03
C PHE A 298 -58.63 19.88 38.52
N GLN A 299 -57.47 19.97 39.18
CA GLN A 299 -57.35 20.39 40.57
C GLN A 299 -57.79 21.86 40.77
N LYS A 300 -57.53 22.75 39.80
CA LYS A 300 -58.07 24.12 39.82
C LYS A 300 -59.56 24.15 39.61
N THR A 301 -60.08 23.42 38.62
CA THR A 301 -61.52 23.32 38.37
C THR A 301 -62.27 22.74 39.58
N ILE A 302 -61.67 21.79 40.31
CA ILE A 302 -62.20 21.29 41.59
C ILE A 302 -62.22 22.41 42.64
N GLN A 303 -61.13 23.17 42.81
CA GLN A 303 -61.09 24.30 43.75
C GLN A 303 -62.09 25.42 43.42
N GLU A 304 -62.29 25.70 42.12
CA GLU A 304 -63.30 26.64 41.63
C GLU A 304 -64.71 26.14 41.97
N LEU A 305 -65.04 24.88 41.65
CA LEU A 305 -66.33 24.27 41.98
C LEU A 305 -66.57 24.08 43.49
N GLU A 306 -65.52 23.84 44.28
CA GLU A 306 -65.60 23.79 45.75
C GLU A 306 -65.87 25.17 46.34
N LYS A 307 -65.29 26.24 45.75
CA LYS A 307 -65.60 27.62 46.12
C LYS A 307 -67.03 28.00 45.73
N ASP A 308 -67.45 27.73 44.49
CA ASP A 308 -68.81 28.02 44.02
C ASP A 308 -69.87 27.32 44.89
N LYS A 309 -69.59 26.09 45.32
CA LYS A 309 -70.40 25.32 46.28
C LYS A 309 -70.47 25.98 47.67
N GLU A 310 -69.40 26.60 48.16
CA GLU A 310 -69.39 27.28 49.45
C GLU A 310 -70.05 28.67 49.37
N ASP A 311 -69.87 29.39 48.27
CA ASP A 311 -70.59 30.63 47.98
C ASP A 311 -72.11 30.37 47.87
N LEU A 312 -72.53 29.31 47.16
CA LEU A 312 -73.92 28.88 47.09
C LEU A 312 -74.50 28.45 48.45
N LYS A 313 -73.71 27.82 49.33
CA LYS A 313 -74.11 27.56 50.72
C LYS A 313 -74.31 28.86 51.50
N SER A 314 -73.46 29.88 51.30
CA SER A 314 -73.66 31.19 51.93
C SER A 314 -74.97 31.81 51.44
N GLU A 315 -75.23 31.79 50.14
CA GLU A 315 -76.47 32.29 49.54
C GLU A 315 -77.71 31.53 50.06
N ILE A 316 -77.62 30.22 50.31
CA ILE A 316 -78.67 29.43 50.96
C ILE A 316 -78.85 29.84 52.42
N ASN A 317 -77.78 29.96 53.22
CA ASN A 317 -77.87 30.41 54.62
C ASN A 317 -78.45 31.83 54.73
N GLU A 318 -78.06 32.74 53.84
CA GLU A 318 -78.61 34.10 53.77
C GLU A 318 -80.10 34.07 53.39
N ARG A 319 -80.51 33.24 52.43
CA ARG A 319 -81.92 33.00 52.13
C ARG A 319 -82.67 32.46 53.35
N ASP A 320 -82.15 31.44 54.03
CA ASP A 320 -82.78 30.85 55.23
C ASP A 320 -82.91 31.87 56.38
N ILE A 321 -81.92 32.74 56.58
CA ILE A 321 -82.02 33.86 57.53
C ILE A 321 -83.14 34.82 57.10
N THR A 322 -83.21 35.22 55.83
CA THR A 322 -84.32 36.08 55.37
C THR A 322 -85.68 35.39 55.45
N ILE A 323 -85.76 34.06 55.25
CA ILE A 323 -86.98 33.27 55.42
C ILE A 323 -87.40 33.31 56.89
N GLN A 324 -86.49 33.06 57.84
CA GLN A 324 -86.80 33.12 59.28
C GLN A 324 -87.27 34.51 59.72
N ASP A 325 -86.68 35.59 59.21
CA ASP A 325 -87.15 36.95 59.51
C ASP A 325 -88.50 37.26 58.84
N ARG A 326 -88.78 36.73 57.64
CA ARG A 326 -90.13 36.81 57.02
C ARG A 326 -91.16 35.96 57.77
N GLU A 327 -90.81 34.78 58.26
CA GLU A 327 -91.67 33.96 59.10
C GLU A 327 -91.98 34.64 60.43
N ARG A 328 -90.99 35.32 61.04
CA ARG A 328 -91.20 36.15 62.23
C ARG A 328 -92.16 37.31 61.95
N GLN A 329 -91.96 38.04 60.85
CA GLN A 329 -92.90 39.08 60.39
C GLN A 329 -94.31 38.51 60.14
N ILE A 330 -94.43 37.33 59.54
CA ILE A 330 -95.71 36.64 59.31
C ILE A 330 -96.35 36.22 60.64
N TYR A 331 -95.58 35.83 61.66
CA TYR A 331 -96.08 35.50 62.99
C TYR A 331 -96.60 36.75 63.72
N GLU A 332 -95.85 37.85 63.68
CA GLU A 332 -96.26 39.15 64.23
C GLU A 332 -97.49 39.73 63.50
N LEU A 333 -97.55 39.59 62.18
CA LEU A 333 -98.72 39.96 61.37
C LEU A 333 -99.92 39.04 61.65
N LYS A 334 -99.72 37.74 61.87
CA LYS A 334 -100.79 36.83 62.31
C LYS A 334 -101.34 37.22 63.69
N ARG A 335 -100.47 37.57 64.64
CA ARG A 335 -100.87 38.02 65.97
C ARG A 335 -101.65 39.34 65.92
N THR A 336 -101.11 40.35 65.23
CA THR A 336 -101.81 41.64 65.08
C THR A 336 -103.10 41.48 64.26
N ASN A 337 -103.16 40.57 63.29
CA ASN A 337 -104.41 40.24 62.61
C ASN A 337 -105.42 39.53 63.52
N GLN A 338 -105.01 38.66 64.46
CA GLN A 338 -105.91 38.11 65.48
C GLN A 338 -106.40 39.18 66.47
N GLU A 339 -105.58 40.19 66.76
CA GLU A 339 -105.98 41.35 67.55
C GLU A 339 -106.98 42.24 66.76
N LEU A 340 -106.74 42.46 65.46
CA LEU A 340 -107.68 43.09 64.54
C LEU A 340 -108.98 42.28 64.31
N GLU A 341 -108.95 40.95 64.39
CA GLU A 341 -110.16 40.12 64.36
C GLU A 341 -111.00 40.30 65.63
N LYS A 342 -110.39 40.47 66.80
CA LYS A 342 -111.08 40.84 68.03
C LYS A 342 -111.69 42.25 67.92
N PHE A 343 -110.95 43.23 67.42
CA PHE A 343 -111.49 44.57 67.14
C PHE A 343 -112.62 44.52 66.11
N LYS A 344 -112.48 43.74 65.03
CA LYS A 344 -113.52 43.50 64.01
C LYS A 344 -114.76 42.83 64.62
N PHE A 345 -114.63 41.95 65.60
CA PHE A 345 -115.76 41.35 66.30
C PHE A 345 -116.52 42.39 67.14
N VAL A 346 -115.80 43.21 67.92
CA VAL A 346 -116.38 44.31 68.71
C VAL A 346 -117.02 45.39 67.81
N LEU A 347 -116.36 45.75 66.71
CA LEU A 347 -116.88 46.71 65.73
C LEU A 347 -118.07 46.14 64.95
N ASN A 348 -118.05 44.85 64.58
CA ASN A 348 -119.23 44.19 63.97
C ASN A 348 -120.41 44.19 64.93
N TYR A 349 -120.20 43.91 66.22
CA TYR A 349 -121.25 43.99 67.24
C TYR A 349 -121.85 45.40 67.31
N LYS A 350 -121.00 46.44 67.35
CA LYS A 350 -121.44 47.85 67.32
C LYS A 350 -122.14 48.23 66.00
N ILE A 351 -121.70 47.68 64.86
CA ILE A 351 -122.34 47.86 63.55
C ILE A 351 -123.71 47.18 63.52
N THR A 352 -123.88 45.99 64.12
CA THR A 352 -125.21 45.34 64.23
C THR A 352 -126.14 46.12 65.17
N GLU A 353 -125.63 46.64 66.29
CA GLU A 353 -126.40 47.49 67.20
C GLU A 353 -126.88 48.77 66.50
N LEU A 354 -126.01 49.44 65.73
CA LEU A 354 -126.36 50.62 64.95
C LEU A 354 -127.29 50.30 63.78
N LYS A 355 -127.09 49.18 63.08
CA LYS A 355 -128.01 48.72 62.02
C LYS A 355 -129.41 48.47 62.56
N ASN A 356 -129.55 47.84 63.72
CA ASN A 356 -130.86 47.61 64.34
C ASN A 356 -131.56 48.92 64.78
N GLN A 357 -130.84 50.04 64.89
CA GLN A 357 -131.42 51.38 65.12
C GLN A 357 -131.70 52.15 63.81
N ILE A 358 -130.95 51.87 62.74
CA ILE A 358 -131.11 52.49 61.42
C ILE A 358 -132.23 51.81 60.62
N GLU A 359 -132.32 50.49 60.63
CA GLU A 359 -133.27 49.70 59.85
C GLU A 359 -134.75 50.11 60.03
N PRO A 360 -135.30 50.37 61.25
CA PRO A 360 -136.65 50.91 61.37
C PRO A 360 -136.79 52.31 60.76
N ARG A 361 -135.77 53.17 60.87
CA ARG A 361 -135.78 54.52 60.27
C ARG A 361 -135.67 54.49 58.76
N ASP A 362 -134.88 53.58 58.20
CA ASP A 362 -134.80 53.36 56.75
C ASP A 362 -136.11 52.78 56.20
N GLN A 363 -136.86 52.00 57.00
CA GLN A 363 -138.22 51.58 56.65
C GLN A 363 -139.21 52.75 56.65
N GLU A 364 -139.23 53.59 57.70
CA GLU A 364 -140.03 54.84 57.73
C GLU A 364 -139.69 55.75 56.54
N ILE A 365 -138.40 55.91 56.22
CA ILE A 365 -137.93 56.71 55.08
C ILE A 365 -138.37 56.12 53.74
N LYS A 366 -138.45 54.79 53.58
CA LYS A 366 -139.01 54.15 52.38
C LYS A 366 -140.51 54.43 52.25
N GLU A 367 -141.28 54.21 53.31
CA GLU A 367 -142.72 54.49 53.29
C GLU A 367 -143.04 55.96 52.99
N LEU A 368 -142.28 56.89 53.58
CA LEU A 368 -142.41 58.32 53.30
C LEU A 368 -142.00 58.65 51.84
N LYS A 369 -140.97 57.99 51.29
CA LYS A 369 -140.59 58.11 49.87
C LYS A 369 -141.57 57.43 48.91
N GLU A 370 -142.47 56.58 49.37
CA GLU A 370 -143.57 56.03 48.57
C GLU A 370 -144.77 56.98 48.60
N LYS A 371 -145.18 57.41 49.80
CA LYS A 371 -146.21 58.46 49.96
C LYS A 371 -145.87 59.74 49.18
N ILE A 372 -144.61 60.18 49.16
CA ILE A 372 -144.16 61.32 48.35
C ILE A 372 -144.28 61.03 46.85
N ARG A 373 -143.84 59.86 46.36
CA ARG A 373 -143.94 59.50 44.93
C ARG A 373 -145.39 59.41 44.47
N ASP A 374 -146.27 58.82 45.28
CA ASP A 374 -147.69 58.73 44.97
C ASP A 374 -148.31 60.14 44.87
N MET A 375 -148.05 61.00 45.86
CA MET A 375 -148.46 62.41 45.84
C MET A 375 -147.88 63.19 44.64
N GLU A 376 -146.62 62.95 44.25
CA GLU A 376 -146.01 63.54 43.06
C GLU A 376 -146.75 63.10 41.77
N THR A 377 -147.15 61.83 41.66
CA THR A 377 -147.95 61.37 40.50
C THR A 377 -149.35 61.97 40.49
N GLU A 378 -150.02 62.11 41.64
CA GLU A 378 -151.30 62.81 41.74
C GLU A 378 -151.16 64.28 41.33
N LEU A 379 -150.14 64.98 41.82
CA LEU A 379 -149.89 66.40 41.52
C LEU A 379 -149.60 66.60 40.02
N VAL A 380 -148.79 65.72 39.40
CA VAL A 380 -148.54 65.73 37.95
C VAL A 380 -149.83 65.45 37.16
N ASN A 381 -150.70 64.57 37.63
CA ASN A 381 -151.97 64.28 36.95
C ASN A 381 -152.98 65.42 37.10
N LEU A 382 -153.07 66.05 38.28
CA LEU A 382 -153.86 67.28 38.52
C LEU A 382 -153.33 68.46 37.69
N HIS A 383 -152.02 68.59 37.50
CA HIS A 383 -151.46 69.62 36.63
C HIS A 383 -151.82 69.40 35.16
N LYS A 384 -151.80 68.14 34.68
CA LYS A 384 -152.29 67.79 33.32
C LYS A 384 -153.78 68.09 33.14
N THR A 385 -154.64 67.78 34.11
CA THR A 385 -156.07 68.12 34.00
C THR A 385 -156.29 69.63 34.08
N THR A 386 -155.51 70.36 34.88
CA THR A 386 -155.54 71.83 34.92
C THR A 386 -155.21 72.43 33.56
N ILE A 387 -154.09 72.03 32.93
CA ILE A 387 -153.70 72.49 31.58
C ILE A 387 -154.79 72.14 30.54
N SER A 388 -155.39 70.94 30.63
CA SER A 388 -156.47 70.53 29.73
C SER A 388 -157.73 71.41 29.88
N LEU A 389 -158.10 71.75 31.11
CA LEU A 389 -159.24 72.63 31.41
C LEU A 389 -158.95 74.09 31.04
N GLU A 390 -157.72 74.57 31.21
CA GLU A 390 -157.29 75.90 30.76
C GLU A 390 -157.36 76.03 29.23
N LEU A 391 -156.91 75.02 28.50
CA LEU A 391 -157.03 74.96 27.03
C LEU A 391 -158.50 74.95 26.59
N GLN A 392 -159.35 74.14 27.23
CA GLN A 392 -160.80 74.12 26.95
C GLN A 392 -161.47 75.47 27.27
N LEU A 393 -161.10 76.13 28.39
CA LEU A 393 -161.55 77.48 28.72
C LEU A 393 -161.08 78.51 27.69
N HIS A 394 -159.86 78.41 27.18
CA HIS A 394 -159.35 79.32 26.16
C HIS A 394 -160.05 79.11 24.81
N GLU A 395 -160.31 77.86 24.40
CA GLU A 395 -161.14 77.57 23.23
C GLU A 395 -162.55 78.13 23.37
N LEU A 396 -163.21 77.92 24.51
CA LEU A 396 -164.56 78.42 24.76
C LEU A 396 -164.59 79.96 24.78
N ARG A 397 -163.55 80.61 25.31
CA ARG A 397 -163.38 82.07 25.24
C ARG A 397 -163.21 82.55 23.79
N GLU A 398 -162.45 81.86 22.95
CA GLU A 398 -162.33 82.22 21.52
C GLU A 398 -163.61 81.98 20.73
N LYS A 399 -164.29 80.84 20.94
CA LYS A 399 -165.59 80.53 20.34
C LYS A 399 -166.63 81.60 20.73
N LEU A 400 -166.63 82.04 21.99
CA LEU A 400 -167.48 83.14 22.47
C LEU A 400 -167.07 84.51 21.89
N ARG A 401 -165.76 84.79 21.71
CA ARG A 401 -165.28 86.00 21.01
C ARG A 401 -165.60 85.98 19.50
N ALA A 402 -165.63 84.82 18.86
CA ALA A 402 -166.08 84.68 17.46
C ALA A 402 -167.59 84.93 17.34
N ALA A 403 -168.41 84.19 18.10
CA ALA A 403 -169.87 84.33 18.07
C ALA A 403 -170.36 85.75 18.43
N ARG A 404 -169.67 86.46 19.34
CA ARG A 404 -169.97 87.89 19.61
C ARG A 404 -169.70 88.79 18.40
N ARG A 405 -168.58 88.59 17.68
CA ARG A 405 -168.25 89.36 16.47
C ARG A 405 -169.23 89.08 15.33
N GLU A 406 -169.66 87.83 15.18
CA GLU A 406 -170.70 87.44 14.21
C GLU A 406 -172.06 88.06 14.56
N LEU A 407 -172.46 88.04 15.83
CA LEU A 407 -173.69 88.67 16.31
C LEU A 407 -173.66 90.20 16.11
N GLU A 408 -172.54 90.85 16.42
CA GLU A 408 -172.34 92.28 16.15
C GLU A 408 -172.41 92.58 14.65
N TYR A 409 -171.79 91.75 13.80
CA TYR A 409 -171.84 91.89 12.35
C TYR A 409 -173.28 91.78 11.83
N GLU A 410 -174.04 90.77 12.24
CA GLU A 410 -175.43 90.60 11.82
C GLU A 410 -176.37 91.65 12.41
N ILE A 411 -176.13 92.17 13.62
CA ILE A 411 -176.83 93.36 14.14
C ILE A 411 -176.58 94.58 13.25
N HIS A 412 -175.35 94.81 12.80
CA HIS A 412 -175.02 95.92 11.90
C HIS A 412 -175.51 95.71 10.45
N ARG A 413 -175.59 94.45 9.99
CA ARG A 413 -176.17 94.07 8.70
C ARG A 413 -177.67 94.29 8.71
N ASN A 414 -178.38 93.76 9.72
CA ASN A 414 -179.83 93.91 9.87
C ASN A 414 -180.23 95.38 10.02
N LYS A 415 -179.48 96.19 10.81
CA LYS A 415 -179.65 97.65 10.85
C LYS A 415 -179.52 98.30 9.46
N ARG A 416 -178.52 97.92 8.66
CA ARG A 416 -178.36 98.42 7.27
C ARG A 416 -179.52 97.98 6.37
N CYS A 417 -179.93 96.71 6.42
CA CYS A 417 -181.07 96.19 5.64
C CYS A 417 -182.39 96.87 6.02
N GLN A 418 -182.65 97.14 7.30
CA GLN A 418 -183.83 97.89 7.75
C GLN A 418 -183.80 99.34 7.26
N GLN A 419 -182.65 100.01 7.25
CA GLN A 419 -182.52 101.36 6.67
C GLN A 419 -182.72 101.38 5.16
N LEU A 420 -182.30 100.32 4.45
CA LEU A 420 -182.51 100.16 3.02
C LEU A 420 -184.00 99.93 2.71
N LEU A 421 -184.65 99.00 3.43
CA LEU A 421 -186.09 98.75 3.30
C LEU A 421 -186.94 99.97 3.65
N LYS A 422 -186.55 100.77 4.66
CA LYS A 422 -187.21 102.05 4.96
C LYS A 422 -187.07 103.04 3.80
N ARG A 423 -185.88 103.16 3.18
CA ARG A 423 -185.67 104.02 2.01
C ARG A 423 -186.48 103.56 0.79
N ILE A 424 -186.44 102.27 0.46
CA ILE A 424 -187.24 101.69 -0.64
C ILE A 424 -188.74 101.90 -0.40
N ARG A 425 -189.22 101.74 0.85
CA ARG A 425 -190.63 101.97 1.20
C ARG A 425 -191.05 103.43 1.10
N VAL A 426 -190.17 104.39 1.38
CA VAL A 426 -190.42 105.83 1.16
C VAL A 426 -190.42 106.14 -0.34
N ASP A 427 -189.36 105.76 -1.06
CA ASP A 427 -189.27 106.00 -2.51
C ASP A 427 -190.47 105.38 -3.28
N LEU A 428 -191.01 104.24 -2.81
CA LEU A 428 -192.23 103.61 -3.36
C LEU A 428 -193.52 104.35 -2.99
N LEU A 429 -193.61 104.93 -1.78
CA LEU A 429 -194.74 105.76 -1.36
C LEU A 429 -194.80 107.04 -2.20
N ASP A 430 -193.66 107.71 -2.37
CA ASP A 430 -193.53 108.91 -3.19
C ASP A 430 -193.89 108.60 -4.67
N ALA A 431 -193.44 107.46 -5.20
CA ALA A 431 -193.85 106.99 -6.52
C ALA A 431 -195.35 106.67 -6.61
N SER A 432 -195.97 106.12 -5.55
CA SER A 432 -197.40 105.83 -5.52
C SER A 432 -198.30 107.07 -5.48
N GLY A 433 -197.78 108.21 -5.00
CA GLY A 433 -198.48 109.49 -5.08
C GLY A 433 -198.67 110.01 -6.51
N LEU A 434 -197.81 109.59 -7.46
CA LEU A 434 -197.80 110.05 -8.85
C LEU A 434 -198.73 109.23 -9.78
N VAL A 435 -199.59 108.37 -9.24
CA VAL A 435 -200.40 107.41 -10.03
C VAL A 435 -201.36 108.07 -11.03
N GLN A 436 -201.79 109.33 -10.81
CA GLN A 436 -202.63 110.05 -11.77
C GLN A 436 -201.83 110.73 -12.91
N GLU A 437 -200.50 110.74 -12.87
CA GLU A 437 -199.63 111.37 -13.87
C GLU A 437 -198.74 110.33 -14.60
N PRO A 438 -199.23 109.68 -15.67
CA PRO A 438 -198.58 108.48 -16.23
C PRO A 438 -197.17 108.71 -16.80
N GLN A 439 -196.83 109.93 -17.24
CA GLN A 439 -195.46 110.24 -17.68
C GLN A 439 -194.50 110.45 -16.50
N ALA A 440 -194.93 111.13 -15.43
CA ALA A 440 -194.14 111.33 -14.22
C ALA A 440 -193.88 109.99 -13.49
N LEU A 441 -194.92 109.15 -13.38
CA LEU A 441 -194.83 107.81 -12.81
C LEU A 441 -193.79 106.94 -13.54
N LYS A 442 -193.79 106.94 -14.88
CA LYS A 442 -192.81 106.18 -15.70
C LYS A 442 -191.36 106.63 -15.42
N ALA A 443 -191.13 107.93 -15.23
CA ALA A 443 -189.82 108.48 -14.89
C ALA A 443 -189.40 108.15 -13.43
N ALA A 444 -190.33 108.11 -12.48
CA ALA A 444 -190.07 107.70 -11.10
C ALA A 444 -189.71 106.20 -11.01
N VAL A 445 -190.47 105.32 -11.67
CA VAL A 445 -190.26 103.86 -11.65
C VAL A 445 -188.96 103.46 -12.36
N THR A 446 -188.57 104.14 -13.46
CA THR A 446 -187.27 103.88 -14.11
C THR A 446 -186.09 104.36 -13.26
N LYS A 447 -186.20 105.49 -12.55
CA LYS A 447 -185.19 105.91 -11.55
C LYS A 447 -185.07 104.91 -10.40
N LEU A 448 -186.18 104.37 -9.89
CA LEU A 448 -186.20 103.32 -8.87
C LEU A 448 -185.44 102.06 -9.32
N TYR A 449 -185.68 101.59 -10.55
CA TYR A 449 -185.06 100.38 -11.09
C TYR A 449 -183.53 100.49 -11.13
N HIS A 450 -183.00 101.58 -11.71
CA HIS A 450 -181.54 101.80 -11.78
C HIS A 450 -180.89 102.04 -10.41
N LYS A 451 -181.62 102.61 -9.44
CA LYS A 451 -181.11 102.91 -8.09
C LYS A 451 -180.87 101.67 -7.23
N TYR A 452 -181.55 100.55 -7.51
CA TYR A 452 -181.56 99.36 -6.64
C TYR A 452 -181.24 98.02 -7.31
N SER A 453 -181.18 97.94 -8.65
CA SER A 453 -181.02 96.66 -9.37
C SER A 453 -179.66 96.45 -10.07
N SER A 454 -178.66 97.29 -9.83
CA SER A 454 -177.36 97.24 -10.54
C SER A 454 -176.17 97.40 -9.58
N SER A 455 -175.42 96.33 -9.33
CA SER A 455 -174.07 96.39 -8.75
C SER A 455 -173.20 95.22 -9.24
N ASP A 456 -171.99 95.54 -9.70
CA ASP A 456 -171.03 94.64 -10.40
C ASP A 456 -170.12 93.85 -9.42
N GLU A 457 -170.51 93.81 -8.14
CA GLU A 457 -169.62 93.52 -7.01
C GLU A 457 -169.43 92.01 -6.75
N PHE A 458 -170.38 91.17 -7.18
CA PHE A 458 -170.42 89.73 -6.88
C PHE A 458 -169.33 88.90 -7.58
N LEU A 459 -168.90 89.30 -8.78
CA LEU A 459 -168.03 88.47 -9.63
C LEU A 459 -166.54 88.50 -9.24
N ARG A 460 -166.07 89.55 -8.55
CA ARG A 460 -164.63 89.71 -8.26
C ARG A 460 -164.10 88.78 -7.17
N SER A 461 -164.93 88.42 -6.18
CA SER A 461 -164.47 87.67 -5.00
C SER A 461 -163.89 86.30 -5.34
N ARG A 462 -164.49 85.58 -6.29
CA ARG A 462 -164.22 84.14 -6.53
C ARG A 462 -162.87 83.85 -7.21
N LYS A 463 -162.15 84.88 -7.69
CA LYS A 463 -160.87 84.69 -8.41
C LYS A 463 -159.65 84.63 -7.47
N ALA A 464 -159.72 85.24 -6.29
CA ALA A 464 -158.57 85.35 -5.38
C ALA A 464 -158.18 84.01 -4.72
N ASP A 465 -159.14 83.14 -4.43
CA ASP A 465 -158.91 81.90 -3.68
C ASP A 465 -158.10 80.83 -4.46
N LEU A 466 -158.04 80.94 -5.79
CA LEU A 466 -157.48 79.89 -6.64
C LEU A 466 -155.94 79.95 -6.72
N ASP A 467 -155.38 81.16 -6.82
CA ASP A 467 -153.94 81.36 -7.02
C ASP A 467 -153.12 80.91 -5.80
N ALA A 468 -153.66 81.07 -4.59
CA ALA A 468 -153.01 80.71 -3.33
C ALA A 468 -152.70 79.21 -3.21
N GLN A 469 -153.49 78.33 -3.83
CA GLN A 469 -153.26 76.88 -3.77
C GLN A 469 -152.09 76.42 -4.65
N CYS A 470 -151.75 77.18 -5.71
CA CYS A 470 -150.75 76.79 -6.69
C CYS A 470 -149.30 76.99 -6.23
N GLU A 471 -149.05 77.84 -5.23
CA GLU A 471 -147.69 78.10 -4.70
C GLU A 471 -147.18 76.96 -3.81
N PHE A 472 -148.03 76.43 -2.91
CA PHE A 472 -147.63 75.42 -1.93
C PHE A 472 -147.07 74.14 -2.55
N ILE A 473 -147.61 73.71 -3.71
CA ILE A 473 -147.20 72.48 -4.39
C ILE A 473 -145.74 72.58 -4.87
N LYS A 474 -145.30 73.76 -5.35
CA LYS A 474 -143.97 73.96 -5.94
C LYS A 474 -142.83 73.82 -4.92
N GLN A 475 -143.09 74.22 -3.66
CA GLN A 475 -142.04 74.28 -2.63
C GLN A 475 -141.64 72.88 -2.13
N ARG A 476 -142.58 71.93 -2.08
CA ARG A 476 -142.34 70.53 -1.65
C ARG A 476 -141.33 69.82 -2.55
N ASP A 477 -141.57 69.87 -3.86
CA ASP A 477 -140.85 69.09 -4.88
C ASP A 477 -139.36 69.47 -5.04
N HIS A 478 -138.91 70.58 -4.42
CA HIS A 478 -137.51 70.98 -4.39
C HIS A 478 -136.69 70.22 -3.33
N LEU A 479 -137.28 70.00 -2.14
CA LEU A 479 -136.60 69.43 -0.97
C LEU A 479 -136.32 67.93 -1.10
N GLU A 480 -137.17 67.19 -1.81
CA GLU A 480 -136.99 65.74 -2.01
C GLU A 480 -135.75 65.40 -2.87
N ARG A 481 -135.35 66.31 -3.78
CA ARG A 481 -134.29 66.06 -4.76
C ARG A 481 -132.88 66.19 -4.17
N THR A 482 -132.67 67.11 -3.24
CA THR A 482 -131.35 67.35 -2.60
C THR A 482 -130.93 66.20 -1.69
N ILE A 483 -131.88 65.60 -0.95
CA ILE A 483 -131.65 64.47 -0.05
C ILE A 483 -131.14 63.23 -0.82
N ALA A 484 -131.63 63.01 -2.04
CA ALA A 484 -131.25 61.87 -2.88
C ALA A 484 -129.79 61.92 -3.40
N SER A 485 -129.18 63.11 -3.49
CA SER A 485 -127.82 63.28 -4.00
C SER A 485 -126.77 62.83 -2.98
N LEU A 486 -126.85 63.37 -1.76
CA LEU A 486 -125.84 63.20 -0.69
C LEU A 486 -125.62 61.73 -0.29
N LYS A 487 -126.64 60.87 -0.42
CA LYS A 487 -126.51 59.44 -0.09
C LYS A 487 -125.60 58.63 -1.01
N ARG A 488 -125.33 59.07 -2.25
CA ARG A 488 -124.50 58.29 -3.19
C ARG A 488 -123.01 58.47 -2.97
N GLN A 489 -122.59 59.67 -2.56
CA GLN A 489 -121.19 60.09 -2.59
C GLN A 489 -120.32 59.44 -1.48
N VAL A 490 -120.95 58.90 -0.42
CA VAL A 490 -120.25 58.35 0.76
C VAL A 490 -119.80 56.89 0.59
N PHE A 491 -120.26 56.18 -0.44
CA PHE A 491 -120.11 54.72 -0.56
C PHE A 491 -118.98 54.21 -1.48
N GLN A 492 -118.27 55.07 -2.24
CA GLN A 492 -117.27 54.62 -3.22
C GLN A 492 -115.81 54.62 -2.71
N ASP A 493 -115.42 55.52 -1.80
CA ASP A 493 -114.00 55.78 -1.49
C ASP A 493 -113.29 54.73 -0.61
N LYS A 494 -113.96 53.63 -0.22
CA LYS A 494 -113.42 52.66 0.77
C LYS A 494 -112.74 51.40 0.19
N ALA A 495 -112.61 51.27 -1.13
CA ALA A 495 -112.20 50.02 -1.77
C ALA A 495 -110.80 50.01 -2.42
N GLY A 496 -110.08 51.14 -2.47
CA GLY A 496 -108.85 51.28 -3.28
C GLY A 496 -107.54 50.84 -2.61
N ASN A 497 -107.24 51.37 -1.42
CA ASN A 497 -105.87 51.54 -0.92
C ASN A 497 -105.10 50.28 -0.46
N GLY A 498 -105.64 49.06 -0.62
CA GLY A 498 -104.94 47.85 -0.17
C GLY A 498 -103.72 47.48 -1.01
N LYS A 499 -103.87 47.47 -2.34
CA LYS A 499 -102.97 46.75 -3.27
C LYS A 499 -101.60 47.38 -3.53
N ASP A 500 -101.36 48.60 -3.08
CA ASP A 500 -100.08 49.28 -3.25
C ASP A 500 -99.23 49.27 -1.98
N ILE A 501 -99.80 48.93 -0.82
CA ILE A 501 -99.06 48.72 0.42
C ILE A 501 -98.24 47.42 0.31
N ASP A 502 -98.89 46.32 -0.09
CA ASP A 502 -98.27 44.99 -0.14
C ASP A 502 -96.98 44.95 -0.99
N LYS A 503 -96.97 45.61 -2.17
CA LYS A 503 -95.79 45.69 -3.06
C LYS A 503 -94.59 46.34 -2.37
N THR A 504 -94.81 47.43 -1.63
CA THR A 504 -93.74 48.14 -0.92
C THR A 504 -93.15 47.30 0.22
N VAL A 505 -93.87 46.29 0.72
CA VAL A 505 -93.35 45.33 1.71
C VAL A 505 -92.44 44.30 1.04
N GLU A 506 -92.82 43.78 -0.13
CA GLU A 506 -92.00 42.81 -0.89
C GLU A 506 -90.65 43.42 -1.32
N GLU A 507 -90.64 44.65 -1.84
CA GLU A 507 -89.40 45.35 -2.22
C GLU A 507 -88.45 45.57 -1.03
N ASN A 508 -88.99 45.91 0.15
CA ASN A 508 -88.20 46.06 1.37
C ASN A 508 -87.58 44.74 1.87
N ILE A 509 -88.25 43.59 1.66
CA ILE A 509 -87.72 42.28 2.05
C ILE A 509 -86.49 41.93 1.19
N ILE A 510 -86.52 42.20 -0.11
CA ILE A 510 -85.38 41.96 -1.03
C ILE A 510 -84.18 42.83 -0.64
N LEU A 511 -84.40 44.13 -0.41
CA LEU A 511 -83.32 45.04 0.00
C LEU A 511 -82.67 44.62 1.34
N ILE A 512 -83.43 44.01 2.26
CA ILE A 512 -82.89 43.48 3.52
C ILE A 512 -82.01 42.23 3.29
N THR A 513 -82.31 41.38 2.30
CA THR A 513 -81.45 40.21 2.01
C THR A 513 -80.15 40.61 1.34
N GLU A 514 -80.17 41.51 0.37
CA GLU A 514 -78.97 42.06 -0.28
C GLU A 514 -78.05 42.80 0.71
N LEU A 515 -78.63 43.63 1.57
CA LEU A 515 -77.90 44.39 2.59
C LEU A 515 -77.23 43.47 3.63
N ASN A 516 -77.80 42.29 3.89
CA ASN A 516 -77.19 41.29 4.77
C ASN A 516 -76.12 40.44 4.05
N ALA A 517 -76.25 40.16 2.76
CA ALA A 517 -75.19 39.53 1.96
C ALA A 517 -73.93 40.42 1.92
N LEU A 518 -74.09 41.70 1.60
CA LEU A 518 -73.01 42.70 1.61
C LEU A 518 -72.36 42.87 2.99
N ARG A 519 -73.07 42.56 4.09
CA ARG A 519 -72.50 42.56 5.45
C ARG A 519 -71.60 41.36 5.72
N GLU A 520 -71.89 40.17 5.19
CA GLU A 520 -70.97 39.03 5.27
C GLU A 520 -69.73 39.25 4.39
N GLU A 521 -69.89 39.79 3.18
CA GLU A 521 -68.74 40.12 2.31
C GLU A 521 -67.80 41.15 2.95
N LEU A 522 -68.34 42.21 3.56
CA LEU A 522 -67.55 43.24 4.25
C LEU A 522 -66.89 42.69 5.54
N LYS A 523 -67.55 41.74 6.22
CA LYS A 523 -67.00 40.99 7.37
C LYS A 523 -65.85 40.08 6.94
N ASP A 524 -65.95 39.40 5.81
CA ASP A 524 -64.89 38.52 5.30
C ASP A 524 -63.72 39.30 4.69
N ALA A 525 -63.98 40.41 4.01
CA ALA A 525 -62.95 41.39 3.63
C ALA A 525 -62.18 41.91 4.86
N ARG A 526 -62.88 42.20 5.98
CA ARG A 526 -62.25 42.58 7.26
C ARG A 526 -61.41 41.45 7.88
N LYS A 527 -61.86 40.19 7.84
CA LYS A 527 -61.02 39.04 8.23
C LYS A 527 -59.75 38.96 7.37
N HIS A 528 -59.88 39.20 6.06
CA HIS A 528 -58.76 39.13 5.12
C HIS A 528 -57.73 40.24 5.38
N ILE A 529 -58.20 41.45 5.67
CA ILE A 529 -57.36 42.58 6.10
C ILE A 529 -56.66 42.26 7.42
N GLN A 530 -57.38 41.78 8.45
CA GLN A 530 -56.76 41.37 9.72
C GLN A 530 -55.72 40.26 9.57
N HIS A 531 -55.93 39.34 8.61
CA HIS A 531 -54.95 38.31 8.28
C HIS A 531 -53.68 38.91 7.63
N MET A 532 -53.82 39.89 6.73
CA MET A 532 -52.68 40.63 6.17
C MET A 532 -51.98 41.51 7.21
N GLU A 533 -52.70 42.18 8.10
CA GLU A 533 -52.14 42.98 9.21
C GLU A 533 -51.33 42.12 10.19
N SER A 534 -51.78 40.87 10.43
CA SER A 534 -51.07 39.85 11.20
C SER A 534 -49.81 39.32 10.50
N LEU A 535 -49.84 39.18 9.17
CA LEU A 535 -48.66 38.80 8.37
C LEU A 535 -47.64 39.95 8.23
N LEU A 536 -48.09 41.20 8.22
CA LEU A 536 -47.28 42.41 8.13
C LEU A 536 -46.77 42.92 9.49
N GLY A 537 -47.20 42.30 10.61
CA GLY A 537 -46.67 42.56 11.94
C GLY A 537 -47.02 43.93 12.53
N LEU A 538 -48.16 44.52 12.13
CA LEU A 538 -48.58 45.85 12.58
C LEU A 538 -49.46 45.83 13.85
N ALA A 539 -49.79 44.65 14.36
CA ALA A 539 -50.55 44.45 15.60
C ALA A 539 -49.64 44.04 16.78
N ALA A 540 -49.67 44.84 17.85
CA ALA A 540 -48.85 44.73 19.06
C ALA A 540 -47.34 45.06 18.88
N LYS A 541 -46.66 45.30 20.01
CA LYS A 541 -45.31 45.91 20.07
C LYS A 541 -44.18 44.87 20.08
N ASP A 542 -43.01 45.35 19.68
CA ASP A 542 -41.66 44.80 19.97
C ASP A 542 -41.28 43.44 19.34
N ILE A 543 -41.01 43.46 18.03
CA ILE A 543 -40.16 42.46 17.34
C ILE A 543 -38.91 43.18 16.80
N LYS A 544 -37.73 42.52 16.86
CA LYS A 544 -36.44 43.18 16.57
C LYS A 544 -36.12 43.24 15.07
N PRO A 545 -35.44 44.31 14.57
CA PRO A 545 -35.16 44.50 13.14
C PRO A 545 -34.37 43.37 12.43
N SER A 546 -33.66 42.53 13.21
CA SER A 546 -32.91 41.38 12.71
C SER A 546 -33.79 40.20 12.28
N GLU A 547 -34.98 40.05 12.85
CA GLU A 547 -35.87 38.91 12.59
C GLU A 547 -36.85 39.20 11.44
N ALA A 548 -37.25 40.46 11.30
CA ALA A 548 -38.02 40.94 10.14
C ALA A 548 -37.28 40.74 8.81
N ARG A 549 -35.95 40.92 8.79
CA ARG A 549 -35.13 40.74 7.57
C ARG A 549 -35.06 39.27 7.12
N LYS A 550 -34.80 38.34 8.04
CA LYS A 550 -34.71 36.91 7.73
C LYS A 550 -36.00 36.35 7.12
N LYS A 551 -37.15 36.69 7.69
CA LYS A 551 -38.45 36.28 7.13
C LYS A 551 -38.72 36.86 5.74
N MET A 552 -38.16 38.03 5.42
CA MET A 552 -38.28 38.63 4.09
C MET A 552 -37.39 37.90 3.06
N GLU A 553 -36.18 37.48 3.45
CA GLU A 553 -35.30 36.66 2.59
C GLU A 553 -35.89 35.26 2.32
N GLU A 554 -36.45 34.60 3.34
CA GLU A 554 -37.09 33.28 3.21
C GLU A 554 -38.31 33.33 2.27
N VAL A 555 -39.13 34.39 2.34
CA VAL A 555 -40.27 34.58 1.43
C VAL A 555 -39.84 34.91 0.01
N CYS A 556 -38.81 35.76 -0.18
CA CYS A 556 -38.26 36.04 -1.51
C CYS A 556 -37.72 34.78 -2.20
N TYR A 557 -37.01 33.92 -1.46
CA TYR A 557 -36.43 32.69 -2.02
C TYR A 557 -37.51 31.70 -2.53
N GLY A 558 -38.58 31.50 -1.76
CA GLY A 558 -39.74 30.71 -2.21
C GLY A 558 -40.44 31.34 -3.42
N HIS A 559 -40.53 32.67 -3.48
CA HIS A 559 -41.18 33.36 -4.59
C HIS A 559 -40.36 33.32 -5.89
N GLU A 560 -39.03 33.22 -5.82
CA GLU A 560 -38.17 32.97 -6.99
C GLU A 560 -38.25 31.52 -7.47
N GLN A 561 -38.31 30.53 -6.56
CA GLN A 561 -38.50 29.12 -6.93
C GLN A 561 -39.82 28.89 -7.68
N LEU A 562 -40.94 29.40 -7.14
CA LEU A 562 -42.25 29.33 -7.81
C LEU A 562 -42.22 30.01 -9.19
N ARG A 563 -41.49 31.12 -9.31
CA ARG A 563 -41.31 31.86 -10.57
C ARG A 563 -40.48 31.08 -11.59
N THR A 564 -39.53 30.25 -11.17
CA THR A 564 -38.82 29.32 -12.06
C THR A 564 -39.69 28.14 -12.51
N GLU A 565 -40.51 27.58 -11.61
CA GLU A 565 -41.43 26.48 -11.97
C GLU A 565 -42.49 26.93 -12.98
N TYR A 566 -43.19 28.06 -12.72
CA TYR A 566 -44.16 28.60 -13.67
C TYR A 566 -43.52 29.04 -14.99
N ARG A 567 -42.24 29.43 -15.00
CA ARG A 567 -41.50 29.73 -16.24
C ARG A 567 -41.21 28.46 -17.05
N SER A 568 -40.86 27.36 -16.38
CA SER A 568 -40.68 26.05 -17.02
C SER A 568 -42.01 25.55 -17.61
N GLN A 569 -43.10 25.62 -16.84
CA GLN A 569 -44.43 25.24 -17.30
C GLN A 569 -44.92 26.12 -18.45
N MET A 570 -44.64 27.43 -18.43
CA MET A 570 -44.93 28.30 -19.58
C MET A 570 -44.11 27.93 -20.84
N GLN A 571 -42.86 27.48 -20.69
CA GLN A 571 -42.07 27.00 -21.83
C GLN A 571 -42.59 25.66 -22.37
N GLU A 572 -43.03 24.74 -21.51
CA GLU A 572 -43.72 23.51 -21.93
C GLU A 572 -45.04 23.81 -22.66
N CYS A 573 -45.87 24.71 -22.12
CA CYS A 573 -47.08 25.17 -22.79
C CYS A 573 -46.78 25.89 -24.12
N GLN A 574 -45.71 26.68 -24.21
CA GLN A 574 -45.28 27.29 -25.48
C GLN A 574 -44.83 26.24 -26.49
N ASN A 575 -44.08 25.21 -26.08
CA ASN A 575 -43.67 24.11 -26.95
C ASN A 575 -44.89 23.30 -27.44
N ILE A 576 -45.88 23.04 -26.58
CA ILE A 576 -47.15 22.42 -26.95
C ILE A 576 -47.93 23.31 -27.93
N ILE A 577 -47.98 24.63 -27.71
CA ILE A 577 -48.62 25.58 -28.64
C ILE A 577 -47.88 25.65 -29.98
N ILE A 578 -46.56 25.48 -30.02
CA ILE A 578 -45.79 25.39 -31.27
C ILE A 578 -46.10 24.08 -32.01
N ALA A 579 -46.10 22.93 -31.33
CA ALA A 579 -46.48 21.65 -31.93
C ALA A 579 -47.92 21.67 -32.47
N LEU A 580 -48.87 22.21 -31.71
CA LEU A 580 -50.25 22.39 -32.14
C LEU A 580 -50.39 23.39 -33.29
N LYS A 581 -49.54 24.42 -33.38
CA LYS A 581 -49.48 25.32 -34.55
C LYS A 581 -48.94 24.62 -35.79
N ASP A 582 -47.90 23.80 -35.68
CA ASP A 582 -47.40 23.01 -36.80
C ASP A 582 -48.43 21.99 -37.30
N ASP A 583 -49.18 21.36 -36.40
CA ASP A 583 -50.28 20.46 -36.78
C ASP A 583 -51.49 21.23 -37.33
N MET A 584 -51.81 22.42 -36.81
CA MET A 584 -52.78 23.32 -37.45
C MET A 584 -52.32 23.75 -38.85
N TYR A 585 -51.04 24.04 -39.09
CA TYR A 585 -50.54 24.35 -40.43
C TYR A 585 -50.67 23.14 -41.39
N LYS A 586 -50.43 21.91 -40.92
CA LYS A 586 -50.65 20.65 -41.69
C LYS A 586 -52.14 20.36 -41.97
N LEU A 587 -53.05 20.92 -41.17
CA LEU A 587 -54.51 20.82 -41.35
C LEU A 587 -55.06 21.94 -42.25
N ILE A 588 -54.58 23.16 -42.08
CA ILE A 588 -54.92 24.32 -42.92
C ILE A 588 -54.38 24.13 -44.34
N SER A 589 -53.25 23.44 -44.51
CA SER A 589 -52.73 23.05 -45.83
C SER A 589 -53.50 21.90 -46.52
N LYS A 590 -54.70 21.52 -46.04
CA LYS A 590 -55.39 20.29 -46.48
C LYS A 590 -56.84 20.41 -46.99
N LEU A 591 -57.58 21.49 -46.76
CA LEU A 591 -58.89 21.71 -47.41
C LEU A 591 -59.25 23.22 -47.57
N PRO A 592 -59.99 23.61 -48.63
CA PRO A 592 -60.27 25.02 -48.95
C PRO A 592 -61.75 25.44 -48.80
N CYS A 593 -61.96 26.76 -48.65
CA CYS A 593 -63.23 27.52 -48.84
C CYS A 593 -64.42 27.14 -47.90
N GLU A 594 -65.39 28.00 -47.59
CA GLU A 594 -65.85 29.25 -48.22
C GLU A 594 -66.09 30.41 -47.20
N GLU A 595 -66.01 31.65 -47.70
CA GLU A 595 -66.64 32.85 -47.11
C GLU A 595 -68.15 32.88 -47.49
N PRO A 596 -69.07 33.51 -46.73
CA PRO A 596 -69.00 34.92 -46.29
C PRO A 596 -69.41 35.11 -44.80
N GLU A 597 -69.60 36.31 -44.20
CA GLU A 597 -70.05 37.58 -44.78
C GLU A 597 -69.69 38.84 -43.97
N THR A 598 -68.96 39.76 -44.61
CA THR A 598 -69.01 41.25 -44.49
C THR A 598 -68.79 42.02 -43.16
N LYS A 599 -68.35 43.26 -43.34
CA LYS A 599 -68.15 44.30 -42.32
C LYS A 599 -69.46 45.04 -42.02
N ILE A 600 -69.61 45.53 -40.79
CA ILE A 600 -70.04 46.93 -40.56
C ILE A 600 -69.04 47.58 -39.60
N THR A 601 -68.71 48.84 -39.86
CA THR A 601 -67.73 49.65 -39.11
C THR A 601 -68.38 50.43 -37.96
N PHE A 602 -67.63 50.60 -36.86
CA PHE A 602 -67.13 51.92 -36.48
C PHE A 602 -65.74 51.81 -35.85
#